data_AF-A0A7J2MYJ5-F1
#
_entry.id   AF-A0A7J2MYJ5-F1
#
_cell.length_a   1.000
_cell.length_b   1.000
_cell.length_c   1.000
_cell.angle_alpha   90.00
_cell.angle_beta   90.00
_cell.angle_gamma   90.00
#
_symmetry.space_group_name_H-M   'P 1'
#
loop_
_entity.id
_entity.type
_entity.pdbx_description
1 polymer ?
#
loop_
_entity_poly.entity_id
_entity_poly.type
_entity_poly.pdbx_seq_one_letter_code
_entity_poly.pdbx_strand_id
1 'polypeptide(L)'
;MIKIDFIAQSFLWNQIRRIMAAVIKAGKGEIDLQEIENALKCNIKKNFGLAPAENLVLLDVKYNFDFNKFLPWQVCIRKEIYADAILHRNK
;
A
#
# COMPACT_ATOMS: atom_id res chain seq x y z
N MET A 1 -19.90 -4.44 -1.52
CA MET A 1 -18.52 -3.96 -1.78
C MET A 1 -17.62 -4.51 -0.68
N ILE A 2 -16.53 -5.19 -1.04
CA ILE A 2 -15.56 -5.76 -0.09
C ILE A 2 -14.33 -4.85 -0.06
N LYS A 3 -13.86 -4.50 1.14
CA LYS A 3 -12.61 -3.75 1.36
C LYS A 3 -11.73 -4.55 2.31
N ILE A 4 -10.42 -4.49 2.09
CA ILE A 4 -9.43 -5.19 2.90
C ILE A 4 -8.31 -4.22 3.19
N ASP A 5 -8.05 -3.98 4.47
CA ASP A 5 -7.01 -3.07 4.93
C ASP A 5 -5.79 -3.87 5.39
N PHE A 6 -4.60 -3.37 5.04
CA PHE A 6 -3.32 -3.96 5.44
C PHE A 6 -2.56 -2.97 6.31
N ILE A 7 -2.14 -3.41 7.49
CA ILE A 7 -1.38 -2.60 8.44
C ILE A 7 -0.09 -3.37 8.78
N ALA A 8 1.07 -2.79 8.48
CA ALA A 8 2.38 -3.35 8.81
C ALA A 8 3.42 -2.24 8.91
N GLN A 9 4.59 -2.55 9.47
CA GLN A 9 5.75 -1.63 9.49
C GLN A 9 6.33 -1.43 8.09
N SER A 10 6.37 -2.49 7.28
CA SER A 10 6.85 -2.46 5.91
C SER A 10 6.24 -3.60 5.10
N PHE A 11 6.28 -3.46 3.77
CA PHE A 11 5.87 -4.48 2.83
C PHE A 11 6.97 -4.72 1.80
N LEU A 12 7.13 -5.98 1.39
CA LEU A 12 7.99 -6.34 0.26
C LEU A 12 7.37 -5.88 -1.06
N TRP A 13 8.21 -5.82 -2.11
CA TRP A 13 7.77 -5.47 -3.45
C TRP A 13 6.60 -6.38 -3.91
N ASN A 14 5.49 -5.75 -4.30
CA ASN A 14 4.24 -6.41 -4.70
C ASN A 14 3.61 -7.36 -3.66
N GLN A 15 4.01 -7.35 -2.38
CA GLN A 15 3.52 -8.30 -1.38
C GLN A 15 2.00 -8.30 -1.27
N ILE A 16 1.40 -7.12 -1.12
CA ILE A 16 -0.06 -6.96 -1.01
C ILE A 16 -0.79 -7.49 -2.25
N ARG A 17 -0.30 -7.14 -3.44
CA ARG A 17 -0.90 -7.57 -4.70
C ARG A 17 -0.82 -9.09 -4.89
N ARG A 18 0.24 -9.73 -4.40
CA ARG A 18 0.39 -11.20 -4.44
C ARG A 18 -0.52 -11.90 -3.44
N ILE A 19 -0.66 -11.36 -2.23
CA ILE A 19 -1.64 -11.84 -1.24
C ILE A 19 -3.05 -11.75 -1.83
N MET A 20 -3.42 -10.58 -2.36
CA MET A 20 -4.74 -10.35 -2.95
C MET A 20 -5.01 -11.24 -4.17
N ALA A 21 -4.00 -11.56 -4.99
CA ALA A 21 -4.17 -12.51 -6.09
C ALA A 21 -4.60 -13.90 -5.59
N ALA A 22 -3.97 -14.40 -4.52
CA ALA A 22 -4.36 -15.68 -3.92
C ALA A 22 -5.77 -15.61 -3.31
N VAL A 23 -6.08 -14.54 -2.58
CA VAL A 23 -7.40 -14.33 -1.97
C VAL A 23 -8.52 -14.29 -3.02
N ILE A 24 -8.33 -13.56 -4.11
CA ILE A 24 -9.34 -13.46 -5.19
C ILE A 24 -9.58 -14.82 -5.84
N LYS A 25 -8.51 -15.59 -6.11
CA LYS A 25 -8.63 -16.92 -6.71
C LYS A 25 -9.33 -17.91 -5.79
N ALA A 26 -8.98 -17.91 -4.50
CA ALA A 26 -9.66 -18.74 -3.51
C ALA A 26 -11.14 -18.36 -3.38
N GLY A 27 -11.45 -17.07 -3.33
CA GLY A 27 -12.83 -16.58 -3.27
C GLY A 27 -13.68 -16.93 -4.50
N LYS A 28 -13.06 -17.21 -5.64
CA LYS A 28 -13.71 -17.71 -6.87
C LYS A 28 -13.76 -19.24 -6.98
N GLY A 29 -13.12 -19.96 -6.07
CA GLY A 29 -12.97 -21.43 -6.15
C GLY A 29 -11.97 -21.91 -7.20
N GLU A 30 -11.08 -21.03 -7.70
CA GLU A 30 -10.06 -21.38 -8.71
C GLU A 30 -8.86 -22.12 -8.08
N ILE A 31 -8.65 -21.96 -6.78
CA ILE A 31 -7.60 -22.63 -5.99
C ILE A 31 -8.16 -23.04 -4.63
N ASP A 32 -7.60 -24.09 -4.06
CA ASP A 32 -7.94 -24.55 -2.72
C ASP A 32 -7.14 -23.83 -1.62
N LEU A 33 -7.72 -23.69 -0.44
CA LEU A 33 -7.08 -23.10 0.73
C LEU A 33 -5.84 -23.91 1.16
N GLN A 34 -5.86 -25.23 0.99
CA GLN A 34 -4.73 -26.09 1.30
C GLN A 34 -3.49 -25.75 0.45
N GLU A 35 -3.69 -25.32 -0.80
CA GLU A 35 -2.58 -24.90 -1.66
C GLU A 35 -1.92 -23.62 -1.18
N ILE A 36 -2.72 -22.66 -0.68
CA ILE A 36 -2.20 -21.42 -0.10
C ILE A 36 -1.39 -21.76 1.16
N GLU A 37 -1.92 -22.62 2.02
CA GLU A 37 -1.22 -23.05 3.23
C GLU A 37 0.10 -23.76 2.91
N ASN A 38 0.10 -24.66 1.94
CA ASN A 38 1.31 -25.35 1.47
C ASN A 38 2.34 -24.37 0.90
N ALA A 39 1.91 -23.34 0.17
CA ALA A 39 2.80 -22.32 -0.37
C ALA A 39 3.43 -21.46 0.74
N LEU A 40 2.65 -21.10 1.78
CA LEU A 40 3.14 -20.35 2.94
C LEU A 40 4.12 -21.16 3.79
N LYS A 41 3.90 -22.46 3.93
CA LYS A 41 4.80 -23.40 4.63
C LYS A 41 6.04 -23.77 3.81
N CYS A 42 6.22 -23.20 2.62
CA CYS A 42 7.29 -23.55 1.68
C CYS A 42 7.29 -25.03 1.24
N ASN A 43 6.18 -25.74 1.41
CA ASN A 43 6.02 -27.13 0.95
C ASN A 43 5.93 -27.18 -0.59
N ILE A 44 5.42 -26.11 -1.21
CA ILE A 44 5.34 -25.96 -2.66
C ILE A 44 5.84 -24.59 -3.10
N LYS A 45 6.48 -24.52 -4.27
CA LYS A 45 6.85 -23.25 -4.91
C LYS A 45 5.75 -22.84 -5.90
N LYS A 46 4.79 -22.03 -5.44
CA LYS A 46 3.64 -21.58 -6.24
C LYS A 46 3.56 -20.05 -6.30
N ASN A 47 3.23 -19.53 -7.49
CA ASN A 47 2.92 -18.11 -7.68
C ASN A 47 1.44 -17.98 -8.07
N PHE A 48 0.66 -17.27 -7.25
CA PHE A 48 -0.77 -17.07 -7.50
C PHE A 48 -1.05 -15.92 -8.49
N GLY A 49 -0.02 -15.16 -8.88
CA GLY A 49 -0.13 -14.01 -9.77
C GLY A 49 -0.07 -12.68 -9.02
N LEU A 50 -0.46 -11.61 -9.70
CA LEU A 50 -0.57 -10.27 -9.13
C LEU A 50 -1.98 -9.72 -9.36
N ALA A 51 -2.61 -9.21 -8.31
CA ALA A 51 -3.84 -8.45 -8.44
C ALA A 51 -3.59 -7.13 -9.21
N PRO A 52 -4.59 -6.57 -9.89
CA PRO A 52 -4.52 -5.24 -10.50
C PRO A 52 -4.08 -4.16 -9.50
N ALA A 53 -3.33 -3.16 -9.95
CA ALA A 53 -2.79 -2.11 -9.08
C ALA A 53 -3.78 -0.96 -8.83
N GLU A 54 -4.73 -0.75 -9.73
CA GLU A 54 -5.67 0.39 -9.75
C GLU A 54 -6.50 0.56 -8.47
N ASN A 55 -6.71 -0.52 -7.71
CA ASN A 55 -7.51 -0.50 -6.47
C ASN A 55 -6.65 -0.56 -5.19
N LEU A 56 -5.32 -0.52 -5.30
CA LEU A 56 -4.43 -0.48 -4.15
C LEU A 56 -4.10 0.96 -3.81
N VAL A 57 -4.60 1.43 -2.67
CA VAL A 57 -4.41 2.81 -2.20
C VAL A 57 -3.68 2.80 -0.86
N LEU A 58 -2.63 3.62 -0.75
CA LEU A 58 -2.00 3.92 0.54
C LEU A 58 -2.93 4.84 1.32
N LEU A 59 -3.51 4.33 2.41
CA LEU A 59 -4.51 5.06 3.19
C LEU A 59 -3.88 6.00 4.22
N ASP A 60 -2.94 5.49 5.03
CA ASP A 60 -2.36 6.23 6.15
C ASP A 60 -0.95 5.71 6.48
N VAL A 61 -0.14 6.56 7.11
CA VAL A 61 1.18 6.23 7.65
C VAL A 61 1.29 6.76 9.07
N LYS A 62 1.42 5.86 10.04
CA LYS A 62 1.55 6.22 11.46
C LYS A 62 3.00 6.49 11.83
N TYR A 63 3.23 7.64 12.45
CA TYR A 63 4.50 8.01 13.05
C TYR A 63 4.38 7.97 14.57
N ASN A 64 5.50 7.74 15.26
CA ASN A 64 5.60 7.82 16.72
C ASN A 64 5.93 9.24 17.21
N PHE A 65 5.79 10.23 16.34
CA PHE A 65 5.98 11.65 16.63
C PHE A 65 4.96 12.47 15.86
N ASP A 66 4.73 13.69 16.33
CA ASP A 66 3.85 14.65 15.68
C ASP A 66 4.62 15.56 14.71
N PHE A 67 3.97 15.95 13.63
CA PHE A 67 4.51 16.93 12.71
C PHE A 67 4.22 18.36 13.18
N ASN A 68 5.28 19.14 13.37
CA ASN A 68 5.15 20.59 13.52
C ASN A 68 4.79 21.21 12.18
N LYS A 69 3.61 21.83 12.08
CA LYS A 69 3.18 22.55 10.89
C LYS A 69 3.83 23.92 10.88
N PHE A 70 4.87 24.08 10.07
CA PHE A 70 5.44 25.40 9.83
C PHE A 70 4.76 26.07 8.64
N LEU A 71 4.50 27.37 8.77
CA LEU A 71 4.05 28.19 7.67
C LEU A 71 5.27 28.65 6.85
N PRO A 72 5.15 28.85 5.53
CA PRO A 72 6.28 29.17 4.67
C PRO A 72 7.12 30.37 5.12
N TRP A 73 6.51 31.34 5.79
CA TRP A 73 7.22 32.53 6.30
C TRP A 73 7.93 32.31 7.65
N GLN A 74 7.67 31.19 8.34
CA GLN A 74 8.35 30.82 9.59
C GLN A 74 9.66 30.05 9.35
N VAL A 75 9.93 29.64 8.11
CA VAL A 75 11.15 28.92 7.74
C VAL A 75 11.82 29.66 6.60
N CYS A 76 13.08 30.08 6.76
CA CYS A 76 13.89 30.66 5.68
C CYS A 76 14.31 29.59 4.65
N ILE A 77 13.34 28.89 4.08
CA ILE A 77 13.52 28.01 2.93
C ILE A 77 13.47 28.90 1.69
N ARG A 78 14.37 28.65 0.71
CA ARG A 78 14.36 29.40 -0.55
C ARG A 78 12.97 29.36 -1.16
N LYS A 79 12.42 30.53 -1.52
CA LYS A 79 11.07 30.69 -2.09
C LYS A 79 10.79 29.72 -3.26
N GLU A 80 11.82 29.34 -3.99
CA GLU A 80 11.82 28.38 -5.10
C GLU A 80 11.20 27.02 -4.74
N ILE A 81 11.33 26.55 -3.50
CA ILE A 81 10.82 25.25 -3.05
C ILE A 81 9.29 25.27 -2.85
N TYR A 82 8.70 26.45 -2.67
CA TYR A 82 7.25 26.61 -2.45
C TYR A 82 6.45 26.91 -3.71
N ALA A 83 7.09 27.08 -4.88
CA ALA A 83 6.38 27.40 -6.12
C ALA A 83 5.30 26.34 -6.42
N ASP A 84 5.62 25.07 -6.26
CA ASP A 84 4.71 23.95 -6.51
C ASP A 84 3.60 23.86 -5.45
N ALA A 85 3.92 24.08 -4.18
CA ALA A 85 2.95 24.02 -3.07
C ALA A 85 1.91 25.16 -3.13
N ILE A 86 2.30 26.33 -3.66
CA ILE A 86 1.40 27.48 -3.79
C ILE A 86 0.49 27.32 -5.03
N LEU A 87 0.99 26.74 -6.12
CA LEU A 87 0.22 26.56 -7.36
C LEU A 87 -1.02 25.66 -7.19
N HIS A 88 -0.96 24.70 -6.26
CA HIS A 88 -2.05 23.74 -6.02
C HIS A 88 -3.06 24.16 -4.95
N ARG A 89 -2.90 25.33 -4.31
CA ARG A 89 -3.83 25.79 -3.26
C ARG A 89 -5.09 26.50 -3.79
N ASN A 90 -5.11 26.84 -5.08
CA ASN A 90 -6.19 27.61 -5.72
C ASN A 90 -7.00 26.80 -6.77
N LYS A 91 -7.09 25.48 -6.60
CA LYS A 91 -8.00 24.62 -7.37
C LYS A 91 -8.88 23.80 -6.44
#